data_AF-A0A970GLW6-F1
#
_entry.id   AF-A0A970GLW6-F1
#
_cell.length_a   1.000
_cell.length_b   1.000
_cell.length_c   1.000
_cell.angle_alpha   90.00
_cell.angle_beta   90.00
_cell.angle_gamma   90.00
#
_symmetry.space_group_name_H-M   'P 1'
#
loop_
_entity.id
_entity.type
_entity.pdbx_description
1 polymer ?
#
loop_
_entity_poly.entity_id
_entity_poly.type
_entity_poly.pdbx_seq_one_letter_code
_entity_poly.pdbx_strand_id
1 'polypeptide(L)' 'MLVDTTEPEAIKGKVEVVEPLGDEILVHFTVGDQLLVAKFDSSEEDNIDEQIAVKVDPEKMHVFRADSGDRVS' A
#
# COMPACT_ATOMS: atom_id res chain seq x y z
N MET A 1 -0.86 2.97 6.60
CA MET A 1 0.20 3.59 7.44
C MET A 1 1.53 2.96 7.09
N LEU A 2 2.58 3.77 6.92
CA LEU A 2 3.94 3.29 6.71
C LEU A 2 4.46 2.66 8.02
N VAL A 3 5.08 1.50 7.94
CA VAL A 3 5.65 0.79 9.08
C VAL A 3 6.99 0.15 8.73
N ASP A 4 7.69 -0.36 9.74
CA ASP A 4 8.95 -1.07 9.53
C ASP A 4 8.75 -2.38 8.75
N THR A 5 9.73 -2.73 7.90
CA THR A 5 9.68 -3.94 7.07
C THR A 5 9.72 -5.25 7.87
N THR A 6 10.03 -5.21 9.15
CA THR A 6 9.98 -6.35 10.07
C THR A 6 8.58 -6.63 10.63
N GLU A 7 7.63 -5.70 10.47
CA GLU A 7 6.26 -5.88 10.99
C GLU A 7 5.58 -7.09 10.33
N PRO A 8 5.03 -8.04 11.12
CA PRO A 8 4.53 -9.31 10.60
C PRO A 8 3.21 -9.18 9.84
N GLU A 9 2.36 -8.23 10.23
CA GLU A 9 1.03 -8.02 9.64
C GLU A 9 1.02 -6.98 8.51
N ALA A 10 2.18 -6.44 8.15
CA ALA A 10 2.30 -5.43 7.11
C ALA A 10 2.30 -6.07 5.72
N ILE A 11 1.67 -5.38 4.77
CA ILE A 11 1.80 -5.69 3.34
C ILE A 11 3.15 -5.13 2.90
N LYS A 12 4.04 -6.00 2.43
CA LYS A 12 5.40 -5.66 2.01
C LYS A 12 5.48 -5.71 0.50
N GLY A 13 6.12 -4.72 -0.10
CA GLY A 13 6.29 -4.66 -1.54
C GLY A 13 7.46 -3.82 -1.99
N LYS A 14 7.76 -3.92 -3.28
CA LYS A 14 8.81 -3.12 -3.91
C LYS A 14 8.21 -1.83 -4.47
N VAL A 15 8.80 -0.69 -4.16
CA VAL A 15 8.38 0.60 -4.71
C VAL A 15 8.79 0.68 -6.18
N GLU A 16 7.83 1.07 -7.02
CA GLU A 16 8.02 1.27 -8.46
C GLU A 16 8.10 2.76 -8.79
N VAL A 17 7.18 3.57 -8.23
CA VAL A 17 7.06 5.01 -8.49
C VAL A 17 6.54 5.72 -7.24
N VAL A 18 7.07 6.91 -6.97
CA VAL A 18 6.52 7.89 -6.03
C VAL A 18 6.07 9.11 -6.81
N GLU A 19 4.79 9.48 -6.69
CA GLU A 19 4.19 10.62 -7.38
C GLU A 19 3.77 11.71 -6.38
N PRO A 20 4.45 12.86 -6.35
CA PRO A 20 4.07 13.99 -5.50
C PRO A 20 2.79 14.67 -6.00
N LEU A 21 1.82 14.86 -5.10
CA LEU A 21 0.54 15.54 -5.33
C LEU A 21 0.35 16.79 -4.46
N GLY A 22 1.46 17.42 -4.03
CA GLY A 22 1.45 18.59 -3.16
C GLY A 22 1.71 18.22 -1.71
N ASP A 23 0.67 18.20 -0.88
CA ASP A 23 0.74 17.78 0.53
C ASP A 23 0.63 16.25 0.71
N GLU A 24 0.39 15.53 -0.38
CA GLU A 24 0.34 14.06 -0.40
C GLU A 24 1.29 13.47 -1.43
N ILE A 25 1.65 12.20 -1.25
CA ILE A 25 2.35 11.37 -2.23
C ILE A 25 1.53 10.11 -2.52
N LEU A 26 1.53 9.67 -3.79
CA LEU A 26 1.08 8.34 -4.17
C LEU A 26 2.31 7.45 -4.37
N VAL A 27 2.34 6.33 -3.66
CA VAL A 27 3.39 5.33 -3.79
C VAL A 27 2.80 4.12 -4.49
N HIS A 28 3.32 3.84 -5.67
CA HIS A 28 3.00 2.66 -6.46
C HIS A 28 4.01 1.57 -6.11
N PHE A 29 3.54 0.42 -5.67
CA PHE A 29 4.41 -0.69 -5.25
C PHE A 29 3.83 -2.04 -5.62
N THR A 30 4.71 -3.01 -5.85
CA THR A 30 4.35 -4.37 -6.27
C THR A 30 4.40 -5.36 -5.11
N VAL A 31 3.39 -6.23 -5.04
CA VAL A 31 3.31 -7.38 -4.13
C VAL A 31 3.08 -8.63 -4.98
N GLY A 32 4.14 -9.40 -5.21
CA GLY A 32 4.11 -10.45 -6.22
C GLY A 32 3.90 -9.86 -7.61
N ASP A 33 2.78 -10.18 -8.26
CA ASP A 33 2.39 -9.67 -9.58
C ASP A 33 1.34 -8.54 -9.53
N GLN A 34 0.91 -8.15 -8.33
CA GLN A 34 -0.12 -7.13 -8.13
C GLN A 34 0.52 -5.76 -7.93
N LEU A 35 0.05 -4.75 -8.66
CA LEU A 35 0.38 -3.34 -8.43
C LEU A 35 -0.64 -2.73 -7.46
N LEU A 36 -0.15 -2.21 -6.35
CA LEU A 36 -0.94 -1.49 -5.35
C LEU A 36 -0.53 -0.02 -5.32
N VAL A 37 -1.46 0.84 -4.88
CA VAL A 37 -1.21 2.27 -4.67
C VAL A 37 -1.59 2.61 -3.23
N ALA A 38 -0.67 3.23 -2.51
CA ALA A 38 -0.92 3.81 -1.20
C ALA A 38 -0.73 5.32 -1.23
N LYS A 39 -1.53 6.02 -0.42
CA LYS A 39 -1.45 7.46 -0.25
C LYS A 39 -0.86 7.78 1.11
N PHE A 40 0.11 8.70 1.13
CA PHE A 40 0.76 9.18 2.35
C PHE A 40 0.84 10.70 2.34
N ASP A 41 1.09 11.29 3.51
CA ASP A 41 1.48 12.69 3.63
C ASP A 41 2.86 12.88 2.98
N SER A 42 3.09 14.04 2.34
CA SER A 42 4.37 14.28 1.66
C SER A 42 5.58 14.37 2.60
N SER A 43 5.36 14.60 3.90
CA SER A 43 6.43 14.50 4.91
C SER A 43 6.99 13.09 5.11
N GLU A 44 6.30 12.05 4.61
CA GLU A 44 6.76 10.66 4.68
C GLU A 44 7.64 10.27 3.46
N GLU A 45 7.84 11.15 2.48
CA GLU A 45 8.58 10.84 1.24
C GLU A 45 10.00 10.34 1.52
N ASP A 46 10.70 10.97 2.48
CA ASP A 46 12.06 10.57 2.88
C ASP A 46 12.12 9.18 3.55
N ASN A 47 10.99 8.62 3.97
CA ASN A 47 10.89 7.28 4.56
C ASN A 47 10.53 6.20 3.53
N ILE A 48 10.31 6.57 2.25
CA ILE A 48 9.95 5.64 1.18
C ILE A 48 11.22 5.13 0.49
N ASP A 49 11.64 3.92 0.86
CA ASP A 49 12.77 3.22 0.25
C ASP A 49 12.35 2.29 -0.91
N GLU A 50 13.30 1.56 -1.49
CA GLU A 50 13.03 0.53 -2.52
C GLU A 50 12.06 -0.55 -2.02
N GLN A 51 12.05 -0.84 -0.71
CA GLN A 51 11.12 -1.76 -0.07
C GLN A 51 10.25 -0.99 0.92
N ILE A 52 8.95 -1.22 0.86
CA ILE A 52 7.97 -0.57 1.74
C ILE A 52 7.17 -1.62 2.50
N ALA A 53 6.75 -1.27 3.72
CA ALA A 53 5.78 -2.04 4.47
C ALA A 53 4.62 -1.15 4.92
N VAL A 54 3.39 -1.59 4.64
CA VAL A 54 2.18 -0.80 4.87
C VAL A 54 1.16 -1.60 5.68
N LYS A 55 0.68 -1.02 6.78
CA LYS A 55 -0.52 -1.52 7.47
C LYS A 55 -1.78 -0.94 6.84
N VAL A 56 -2.72 -1.83 6.54
CA VAL A 56 -4.08 -1.51 6.07
C VAL A 56 -5.07 -1.67 7.22
N ASP A 57 -6.13 -0.87 7.19
CA ASP A 57 -7.23 -0.97 8.15
C ASP A 57 -8.19 -2.09 7.71
N PRO A 58 -8.29 -3.22 8.44
CA PRO A 58 -9.15 -4.32 8.05
C PRO A 58 -10.63 -3.94 8.00
N GLU A 59 -11.07 -2.93 8.76
CA GLU A 59 -12.48 -2.46 8.75
C GLU A 59 -12.83 -1.73 7.45
N LYS A 60 -11.83 -1.24 6.71
CA LYS A 60 -12.00 -0.59 5.40
C LYS A 60 -11.73 -1.53 4.23
N MET A 61 -11.41 -2.79 4.50
CA MET A 61 -11.12 -3.77 3.46
C MET A 61 -12.41 -4.33 2.87
N HIS A 62 -12.42 -4.50 1.55
CA HIS A 62 -13.50 -5.19 0.84
C HIS A 62 -13.01 -6.50 0.25
N VAL A 63 -13.81 -7.55 0.41
CA VAL A 63 -13.50 -8.88 -0.12
C VAL A 63 -14.55 -9.23 -1.17
N PHE A 64 -14.09 -9.71 -2.32
CA PHE A 64 -14.95 -10.08 -3.43
C PHE A 64 -14.77 -11.56 -3.77
N ARG A 65 -15.85 -12.23 -4.18
CA ARG A 65 -15.76 -13.59 -4.71
C ARG A 65 -15.04 -13.59 -6.05
N ALA A 66 -14.08 -14.50 -6.23
CA ALA A 66 -13.26 -14.56 -7.43
C ALA A 66 -14.03 -14.98 -8.70
N ASP A 67 -15.14 -15.71 -8.55
CA ASP A 67 -15.95 -16.22 -9.66
C ASP A 67 -17.03 -15.23 -10.13
N SER A 68 -17.72 -14.57 -9.19
CA SER A 68 -18.84 -13.66 -9.50
C SER A 68 -18.50 -12.18 -9.38
N GLY A 69 -17.46 -11.83 -8.62
CA GLY A 69 -17.17 -10.44 -8.25
C GLY A 69 -18.10 -9.88 -7.17
N ASP A 70 -18.99 -10.68 -6.58
CA ASP A 70 -19.87 -10.21 -5.51
C ASP A 70 -19.08 -9.85 -4.26
N ARG A 71 -19.45 -8.73 -3.61
CA ARG A 71 -18.87 -8.33 -2.33
C ARG A 71 -19.33 -9.29 -1.22
N VAL A 72 -18.36 -9.83 -0.48
CA VAL A 72 -18.54 -10.68 0.70
C VAL A 72 -18.57 -9.83 1.98
N SER A 73 -17.69 -8.83 2.06
CA SER A 73 -17.59 -7.85 3.14
C SER A 73 -17.13 -6.51 2.59
#